data_AF-A0A7V6MWD2-F1
#
_entry.id   AF-A0A7V6MWD2-F1
#
_cell.length_a   1.000
_cell.length_b   1.000
_cell.length_c   1.000
_cell.angle_alpha   90.00
_cell.angle_beta   90.00
_cell.angle_gamma   90.00
#
_symmetry.space_group_name_H-M   'P 1'
#
loop_
_entity.id
_entity.type
_entity.pdbx_description
1 polymer ?
#
loop_
_entity_poly.entity_id
_entity_poly.type
_entity_poly.pdbx_seq_one_letter_code
_entity_poly.pdbx_strand_id
1 'polypeptide(L)'
;MLIDNLINELEQGTGYPITISDSCNQIEIINTAKRLMTEKSITLKKSPSIFLDKMSVQVVLAQDIDDSTKEEVENRFLSLTGLNLEIK
;
A
#
# COMPACT_ATOMS: atom_id res chain seq x y z
N MET A 1 7.11 -25.12 -1.93
CA MET A 1 8.45 -25.67 -2.22
C MET A 1 9.51 -24.61 -2.54
N LEU A 2 9.27 -23.57 -3.36
CA LEU A 2 10.28 -22.51 -3.58
C LEU A 2 10.30 -21.43 -2.47
N ILE A 3 9.13 -21.05 -1.96
CA ILE A 3 9.01 -19.99 -0.93
C ILE A 3 9.56 -20.46 0.42
N ASP A 4 9.27 -21.71 0.80
CA ASP A 4 9.68 -22.27 2.09
C ASP A 4 11.22 -22.35 2.22
N ASN A 5 11.91 -22.70 1.13
CA ASN A 5 13.37 -22.73 1.10
C ASN A 5 13.98 -21.32 1.26
N LEU A 6 13.40 -20.32 0.59
CA LEU A 6 13.85 -18.93 0.71
C LEU A 6 13.66 -18.38 2.13
N ILE A 7 12.51 -18.68 2.77
CA ILE A 7 12.26 -18.28 4.16
C ILE A 7 13.33 -18.88 5.07
N ASN A 8 13.59 -20.19 4.96
CA ASN A 8 14.59 -20.86 5.77
C ASN A 8 15.99 -20.25 5.59
N GLU A 9 16.39 -19.91 4.36
CA GLU A 9 17.67 -19.25 4.09
C GLU A 9 17.76 -17.87 4.76
N LEU A 10 16.69 -17.08 4.70
CA LEU A 10 16.61 -15.77 5.34
C LEU A 10 16.61 -15.87 6.87
N GLU A 11 15.91 -16.84 7.44
CA GLU A 11 15.91 -17.07 8.90
C GLU A 11 17.31 -17.44 9.39
N GLN A 12 18.01 -18.33 8.69
CA GLN A 12 19.38 -18.70 9.03
C GLN A 12 20.37 -17.54 8.87
N GLY A 13 20.22 -16.75 7.80
CA GLY A 13 21.10 -15.61 7.53
C GLY A 13 20.90 -14.42 8.48
N THR A 14 19.67 -14.21 8.98
CA THR A 14 19.33 -13.08 9.86
C THR A 14 19.34 -13.45 11.34
N GLY A 15 19.15 -14.73 11.67
CA GLY A 15 18.95 -15.21 13.04
C GLY A 15 17.55 -14.91 13.62
N TYR A 16 16.61 -14.45 12.80
CA TYR A 16 15.24 -14.13 13.20
C TYR A 16 14.24 -15.07 12.54
N PRO A 17 13.17 -15.49 13.24
CA PRO A 17 12.07 -16.21 12.63
C PRO A 17 11.30 -15.30 11.66
N ILE A 18 10.90 -15.85 10.52
CA ILE A 18 10.20 -15.17 9.44
C ILE A 18 8.96 -15.98 9.09
N THR A 19 7.80 -15.32 9.03
CA THR A 19 6.53 -15.97 8.69
C THR A 19 5.77 -15.11 7.70
N ILE A 20 5.12 -15.74 6.73
CA ILE A 20 4.21 -15.07 5.80
C ILE A 20 2.79 -15.18 6.37
N SER A 21 2.13 -14.03 6.56
CA SER A 21 0.73 -13.98 6.97
C SER A 21 -0.19 -14.19 5.77
N ASP A 22 -1.30 -14.90 5.98
CA ASP A 22 -2.37 -15.04 4.99
C ASP A 22 -3.16 -13.73 4.79
N SER A 23 -2.92 -12.72 5.63
CA SER A 23 -3.61 -11.43 5.59
C SER A 23 -2.66 -10.27 5.30
N CYS A 24 -3.12 -9.30 4.52
CA CYS A 24 -2.42 -8.05 4.32
C CYS A 24 -2.39 -7.20 5.59
N ASN A 25 -1.29 -6.49 5.83
CA ASN A 25 -1.21 -5.48 6.88
C ASN A 25 -2.01 -4.22 6.49
N GLN A 26 -3.31 -4.23 6.79
CA GLN A 26 -4.23 -3.16 6.44
C GLN A 26 -3.85 -1.81 7.05
N ILE A 27 -3.26 -1.81 8.26
CA ILE A 27 -2.80 -0.58 8.90
C ILE A 27 -1.71 0.07 8.06
N GLU A 28 -0.73 -0.72 7.61
CA GLU A 28 0.37 -0.19 6.82
C GLU A 28 -0.05 0.23 5.40
N ILE A 29 -1.05 -0.43 4.83
CA ILE A 29 -1.69 -0.01 3.57
C ILE A 29 -2.31 1.40 3.73
N ILE A 30 -3.07 1.65 4.81
CA ILE A 30 -3.63 2.97 5.10
C ILE A 30 -2.53 4.02 5.33
N ASN A 31 -1.49 3.66 6.08
CA ASN A 31 -0.37 4.57 6.36
C ASN A 31 0.37 4.95 5.08
N THR A 32 0.60 3.98 4.19
CA THR A 32 1.23 4.20 2.89
C THR A 32 0.42 5.17 2.05
N ALA A 33 -0.91 5.00 1.97
CA ALA A 33 -1.79 5.93 1.26
C ALA A 33 -1.69 7.35 1.85
N LYS A 34 -1.80 7.49 3.18
CA LYS A 34 -1.70 8.79 3.86
C LYS A 34 -0.34 9.47 3.65
N ARG A 35 0.75 8.70 3.69
CA ARG A 35 2.11 9.22 3.48
C ARG A 35 2.27 9.78 2.07
N LEU A 36 1.88 9.02 1.03
CA LEU A 36 1.96 9.48 -0.35
C LEU A 36 1.14 10.76 -0.61
N MET A 37 -0.06 10.85 -0.03
CA MET A 37 -0.88 12.07 -0.12
C MET A 37 -0.18 13.26 0.52
N THR A 38 0.37 13.06 1.72
CA THR A 38 1.09 14.11 2.46
C THR A 38 2.34 14.57 1.72
N GLU A 39 3.13 13.66 1.13
CA GLU A 39 4.30 13.96 0.30
C GLU A 39 3.96 14.89 -0.87
N LYS A 40 2.73 14.81 -1.40
CA LYS A 40 2.22 15.65 -2.49
C LYS A 40 1.40 16.84 -2.02
N SER A 41 1.37 17.12 -0.70
CA SER A 41 0.53 18.17 -0.11
C SER A 41 -0.98 18.00 -0.40
N ILE A 42 -1.42 16.76 -0.62
CA ILE A 42 -2.82 16.40 -0.86
C ILE A 42 -3.50 16.11 0.49
N THR A 43 -4.64 16.75 0.74
CA THR A 43 -5.44 16.56 1.95
C THR A 43 -6.57 15.59 1.68
N LEU A 44 -6.71 14.59 2.56
CA LEU A 44 -7.81 13.63 2.51
C LEU A 44 -9.03 14.17 3.27
N LYS A 45 -10.22 14.06 2.67
CA LYS A 45 -11.49 14.41 3.32
C LYS A 45 -11.90 13.41 4.41
N LYS A 46 -11.46 12.15 4.27
CA LYS A 46 -11.70 11.06 5.22
C LYS A 46 -10.58 10.03 5.15
N SER A 47 -10.52 9.12 6.12
CA SER A 47 -9.55 8.02 6.09
C SER A 47 -9.73 7.14 4.84
N PRO A 48 -8.64 6.59 4.26
CA PRO A 48 -8.72 5.63 3.17
C PRO A 48 -9.60 4.43 3.53
N SER A 49 -10.32 3.90 2.55
CA SER A 49 -11.16 2.70 2.67
C SER A 49 -10.50 1.55 1.91
N ILE A 50 -10.34 0.39 2.54
CA ILE A 50 -9.70 -0.79 1.93
C ILE A 50 -10.77 -1.77 1.45
N PHE A 51 -10.60 -2.27 0.22
CA PHE A 51 -11.41 -3.32 -0.40
C PHE A 51 -10.51 -4.46 -0.85
N LEU A 52 -10.24 -5.41 0.05
CA LEU A 52 -9.32 -6.53 -0.21
C LEU A 52 -9.83 -7.48 -1.31
N ASP A 53 -11.15 -7.63 -1.42
CA ASP A 53 -11.82 -8.39 -2.48
C ASP A 53 -11.51 -7.82 -3.89
N LYS A 54 -11.27 -6.52 -3.97
CA LYS A 54 -10.98 -5.80 -5.22
C LYS A 54 -9.51 -5.45 -5.39
N MET A 55 -8.67 -5.81 -4.42
CA MET A 55 -7.27 -5.38 -4.35
C MET A 55 -7.15 -3.85 -4.55
N SER A 56 -8.06 -3.08 -3.94
CA SER A 56 -8.09 -1.62 -4.10
C SER A 56 -8.27 -0.87 -2.80
N VAL A 57 -7.78 0.37 -2.80
CA VAL A 57 -7.91 1.34 -1.72
C VAL A 57 -8.50 2.62 -2.29
N GLN A 58 -9.56 3.11 -1.66
CA GLN A 58 -10.22 4.33 -2.09
C GLN A 58 -9.88 5.49 -1.17
N VAL A 59 -9.60 6.63 -1.78
CA VAL A 59 -9.38 7.91 -1.10
C VAL A 59 -10.33 8.95 -1.64
N VAL A 60 -10.73 9.89 -0.78
CA VAL A 60 -11.54 11.04 -1.17
C VAL A 60 -10.77 12.29 -0.82
N LEU A 61 -10.53 13.14 -1.80
CA LEU A 61 -9.69 14.33 -1.63
C LEU A 61 -10.52 15.52 -1.13
N ALA A 62 -9.84 16.46 -0.46
CA ALA A 62 -10.42 17.75 -0.07
C ALA A 62 -10.14 18.86 -1.11
N GLN A 63 -9.30 18.56 -2.10
CA GLN A 63 -8.95 19.43 -3.22
C GLN A 63 -8.91 18.65 -4.53
N ASP A 64 -8.95 19.38 -5.64
CA ASP A 64 -8.62 18.83 -6.96
C ASP A 64 -7.09 18.72 -7.11
N ILE A 65 -6.67 17.75 -7.92
CA ILE A 65 -5.27 17.54 -8.32
C ILE A 65 -5.22 17.37 -9.83
N ASP A 66 -4.07 17.65 -10.44
CA ASP A 66 -3.87 17.40 -11.86
C ASP A 66 -3.68 15.90 -12.16
N ASP A 67 -3.94 15.52 -13.42
CA ASP A 67 -3.89 14.13 -13.87
C ASP A 67 -2.48 13.51 -13.73
N SER A 68 -1.42 14.29 -13.88
CA SER A 68 -0.05 13.79 -13.73
C SER A 68 0.26 13.44 -12.28
N THR A 69 -0.15 14.29 -11.33
CA THR A 69 -0.02 14.00 -9.90
C THR A 69 -0.85 12.79 -9.51
N LYS A 70 -2.07 12.68 -10.05
CA LYS A 70 -2.96 11.53 -9.81
C LYS A 70 -2.30 10.23 -10.25
N GLU A 71 -1.87 10.14 -11.51
CA GLU A 71 -1.25 8.94 -12.07
C GLU A 71 0.04 8.56 -11.33
N GLU A 72 0.87 9.54 -10.96
CA GLU A 72 2.09 9.27 -10.19
C GLU A 72 1.78 8.63 -8.84
N VAL A 73 0.79 9.16 -8.10
CA VAL A 73 0.42 8.66 -6.77
C VAL A 73 -0.21 7.26 -6.88
N GLU A 74 -1.06 7.02 -7.88
CA GLU A 74 -1.66 5.70 -8.12
C GLU A 74 -0.58 4.65 -8.44
N ASN A 75 0.37 4.97 -9.31
CA ASN A 75 1.48 4.07 -9.67
C ASN A 75 2.44 3.82 -8.50
N ARG A 76 2.79 4.86 -7.74
CA ARG A 76 3.64 4.71 -6.54
C ARG A 76 2.95 3.85 -5.49
N PHE A 77 1.65 4.03 -5.27
CA PHE A 77 0.91 3.21 -4.32
C PHE A 77 0.86 1.74 -4.74
N LEU A 78 0.59 1.46 -6.02
CA LEU A 78 0.56 0.11 -6.57
C LEU A 78 1.92 -0.59 -6.43
N SER A 79 3.02 0.09 -6.76
CA SER A 79 4.37 -0.50 -6.65
C SER A 79 4.79 -0.81 -5.20
N LEU A 80 4.34 -0.01 -4.22
CA LEU A 80 4.68 -0.21 -2.81
C LEU A 80 3.83 -1.29 -2.13
N THR A 81 2.57 -1.44 -2.54
CA THR A 81 1.59 -2.25 -1.80
C THR A 81 1.06 -3.44 -2.58
N GLY A 82 1.09 -3.39 -3.92
CA GLY A 82 0.39 -4.34 -4.79
C GLY A 82 -1.13 -4.11 -4.88
N LEU A 83 -1.67 -3.06 -4.25
CA LEU A 83 -3.08 -2.68 -4.36
C LEU A 83 -3.26 -1.47 -5.27
N ASN A 84 -4.37 -1.41 -6.00
CA ASN A 84 -4.75 -0.23 -6.78
C ASN A 84 -5.20 0.89 -5.85
N LEU A 85 -4.93 2.14 -6.23
CA LEU A 85 -5.48 3.31 -5.56
C LEU A 85 -6.57 3.93 -6.43
N GLU A 86 -7.73 4.18 -5.84
CA GLU A 86 -8.87 4.83 -6.49
C GLU A 86 -9.08 6.22 -5.86
N ILE A 87 -8.75 7.27 -6.62
CA ILE A 87 -8.95 8.66 -6.19
C ILE A 87 -10.34 9.14 -6.64
N LYS A 88 -11.17 9.55 -5.68
CA LYS A 88 -12.53 10.10 -5.86
C LYS A 88 -12.68 11.54 -5.41
#